data_AF-B4W030-F1
#
_entry.id   AF-B4W030-F1
#
_cell.length_a   1.000
_cell.length_b   1.000
_cell.length_c   1.000
_cell.angle_alpha   90.00
_cell.angle_beta   90.00
_cell.angle_gamma   90.00
#
_symmetry.space_group_name_H-M   'P 1'
#
loop_
_entity.id
_entity.type
_entity.pdbx_description
1 polymer ?
#
loop_
_entity_poly.entity_id
_entity_poly.type
_entity_poly.pdbx_seq_one_letter_code
_entity_poly.pdbx_strand_id
1 'polypeptide(L)'
;MSTKDKRGNSQPSQTAKIATARKLSKLWAKKYVQQHSTSDKTWQSNSPGLRAVIAQRLLDSLRSVTIQAWAKTEALLCQQIKRQGINYRLIDPWQITKDTYSIYEKVLLAYADQVIPERLCLFLASDLGRIRHNYTAIDPRVIAFVSMQFHYSGQLLLKSLSPQEQATVSVYFQVIDDCLYMPLQRLYKTAANYDHQSLALVSLRQILPDQALIAQEIATRISDLHPHYHCYSGSLVNPTVKSASIRDVEMFQIYLWLCVLERSIAPIQQELFPLCVMLYPTLNVGWELVRQMIHLLGLEFGKRLSQQQISLVLPYFKVLWEMFSPEVFPESLPVAALENSA
;
A
#
# COMPACT_ATOMS: atom_id res chain seq x y z
N MET A 1 26.42 -6.50 48.58
CA MET A 1 25.10 -7.18 48.57
C MET A 1 24.04 -6.11 48.31
N SER A 2 23.76 -5.75 47.05
CA SER A 2 22.85 -6.41 46.10
C SER A 2 21.36 -6.33 46.46
N THR A 3 20.61 -5.81 45.48
CA THR A 3 19.18 -5.97 45.14
C THR A 3 18.28 -4.78 45.46
N LYS A 4 17.41 -4.29 44.56
CA LYS A 4 17.17 -4.57 43.13
C LYS A 4 16.31 -3.43 42.58
N ASP A 5 16.73 -2.87 41.44
CA ASP A 5 15.90 -2.12 40.51
C ASP A 5 14.62 -2.92 40.18
N LYS A 6 13.44 -2.31 40.36
CA LYS A 6 12.19 -2.72 39.72
C LYS A 6 11.67 -1.56 38.88
N ARG A 7 12.30 -1.33 37.72
CA ARG A 7 11.64 -0.62 36.62
C ARG A 7 10.56 -1.54 36.06
N GLY A 8 9.34 -1.35 36.56
CA GLY A 8 8.15 -1.98 36.00
C GLY A 8 7.92 -1.45 34.60
N ASN A 9 8.24 -2.27 33.59
CA ASN A 9 7.78 -2.04 32.23
C ASN A 9 6.29 -2.41 32.20
N SER A 10 5.42 -1.46 32.57
CA SER A 10 3.97 -1.66 32.58
C SER A 10 3.49 -1.78 31.14
N GLN A 11 3.26 -3.02 30.68
CA GLN A 11 2.64 -3.26 29.39
C GLN A 11 1.24 -2.61 29.37
N PRO A 12 0.84 -1.97 28.25
CA PRO A 12 -0.47 -1.34 28.15
C PRO A 12 -1.59 -2.37 28.35
N SER A 13 -2.65 -1.98 29.08
CA SER A 13 -3.85 -2.83 29.23
C SER A 13 -4.51 -3.10 27.87
N GLN A 14 -5.20 -4.24 27.72
CA GLN A 14 -5.86 -4.61 26.46
C GLN A 14 -6.83 -3.52 25.96
N THR A 15 -7.55 -2.85 26.87
CA THR A 15 -8.44 -1.73 26.56
C THR A 15 -7.67 -0.53 26.00
N ALA A 16 -6.50 -0.21 26.55
CA ALA A 16 -5.64 0.86 26.04
C ALA A 16 -5.06 0.52 24.66
N LYS A 17 -4.68 -0.75 24.43
CA LYS A 17 -4.22 -1.22 23.11
C LYS A 17 -5.29 -1.02 22.04
N ILE A 18 -6.53 -1.45 22.31
CA ILE A 18 -7.67 -1.28 21.40
C ILE A 18 -7.95 0.20 21.15
N ALA A 19 -7.86 1.05 22.18
CA ALA A 19 -8.06 2.48 22.03
C ALA A 19 -7.01 3.14 21.12
N THR A 20 -5.73 2.78 21.26
CA THR A 20 -4.64 3.28 20.41
C THR A 20 -4.81 2.83 18.96
N ALA A 21 -5.08 1.54 18.72
CA ALA A 21 -5.33 1.02 17.38
C ALA A 21 -6.52 1.73 16.72
N ARG A 22 -7.61 1.96 17.47
CA ARG A 22 -8.79 2.69 16.99
C ARG A 22 -8.50 4.18 16.72
N LYS A 23 -7.61 4.81 17.48
CA LYS A 23 -7.19 6.19 17.23
C LYS A 23 -6.39 6.30 15.94
N LEU A 24 -5.45 5.38 15.70
CA LEU A 24 -4.64 5.34 14.49
C LEU A 24 -5.47 5.01 13.24
N SER A 25 -6.41 4.05 13.34
CA SER A 25 -7.33 3.76 12.24
C SER A 25 -8.23 4.96 11.91
N LYS A 26 -8.68 5.72 12.92
CA LYS A 26 -9.39 6.99 12.69
C LYS A 26 -8.51 8.05 12.03
N LEU A 27 -7.23 8.15 12.38
CA LEU A 27 -6.31 9.08 11.73
C LEU A 27 -6.12 8.73 10.26
N TRP A 28 -5.95 7.46 9.95
CA TRP A 28 -5.89 7.00 8.57
C TRP A 28 -7.20 7.26 7.82
N ALA A 29 -8.35 7.00 8.45
CA ALA A 29 -9.64 7.28 7.82
C ALA A 29 -9.80 8.78 7.53
N LYS A 30 -9.38 9.67 8.46
CA LYS A 30 -9.33 11.12 8.23
C LYS A 30 -8.38 11.53 7.10
N LYS A 31 -7.20 10.90 7.01
CA LYS A 31 -6.27 11.09 5.89
C LYS A 31 -6.95 10.72 4.56
N TYR A 32 -7.61 9.57 4.51
CA TYR A 32 -8.34 9.11 3.34
C TYR A 32 -9.40 10.13 2.90
N VAL A 33 -10.18 10.68 3.84
CA VAL A 33 -11.11 11.81 3.57
C VAL A 33 -10.38 12.94 2.85
N GLN A 34 -9.30 13.45 3.45
CA GLN A 34 -8.63 14.66 2.97
C GLN A 34 -8.05 14.50 1.56
N GLN A 35 -7.60 13.30 1.19
CA GLN A 35 -7.14 12.99 -0.17
C GLN A 35 -8.28 13.02 -1.20
N HIS A 36 -9.52 12.75 -0.76
CA HIS A 36 -10.68 12.63 -1.61
C HIS A 36 -11.69 13.78 -1.48
N SER A 37 -11.62 14.65 -0.46
CA SER A 37 -12.54 15.80 -0.27
C SER A 37 -12.34 16.92 -1.27
N THR A 38 -11.19 17.02 -1.94
CA THR A 38 -11.03 17.92 -3.10
C THR A 38 -11.93 17.54 -4.28
N SER A 39 -12.53 16.34 -4.25
CA SER A 39 -13.55 15.87 -5.20
C SER A 39 -15.00 16.08 -4.73
N ASP A 40 -15.26 16.98 -3.78
CA ASP A 40 -16.60 17.30 -3.25
C ASP A 40 -17.66 17.66 -4.31
N LYS A 41 -17.27 17.91 -5.57
CA LYS A 41 -18.20 18.11 -6.69
C LYS A 41 -18.77 16.81 -7.30
N THR A 42 -18.16 15.63 -7.08
CA THR A 42 -18.57 14.38 -7.74
C THR A 42 -19.45 13.46 -6.89
N TRP A 43 -19.53 13.66 -5.57
CA TRP A 43 -20.33 12.79 -4.69
C TRP A 43 -21.84 12.99 -4.81
N GLN A 44 -22.27 14.13 -5.36
CA GLN A 44 -23.68 14.57 -5.39
C GLN A 44 -24.47 14.20 -6.66
N SER A 45 -23.89 13.56 -7.69
CA SER A 45 -24.56 13.51 -9.00
C SER A 45 -25.47 12.30 -9.28
N ASN A 46 -25.47 11.25 -8.46
CA ASN A 46 -26.20 10.01 -8.81
C ASN A 46 -27.32 9.73 -7.81
N SER A 47 -28.55 9.60 -8.33
CA SER A 47 -29.69 9.18 -7.52
C SER A 47 -29.43 7.79 -6.91
N PRO A 48 -29.98 7.47 -5.73
CA PRO A 48 -29.79 6.19 -5.05
C PRO A 48 -30.03 4.97 -5.97
N GLY A 49 -31.02 5.05 -6.85
CA GLY A 49 -31.34 3.99 -7.81
C GLY A 49 -30.23 3.75 -8.85
N LEU A 50 -29.51 4.80 -9.28
CA LEU A 50 -28.45 4.65 -10.29
C LEU A 50 -27.24 3.89 -9.73
N ARG A 51 -26.84 4.14 -8.48
CA ARG A 51 -25.72 3.41 -7.86
C ARG A 51 -26.05 1.92 -7.67
N ALA A 52 -27.28 1.60 -7.27
CA ALA A 52 -27.73 0.22 -7.15
C ALA A 52 -27.68 -0.52 -8.50
N VAL A 53 -28.11 0.12 -9.59
CA VAL A 53 -28.02 -0.47 -10.94
C VAL A 53 -26.58 -0.70 -11.37
N ILE A 54 -25.68 0.27 -11.13
CA ILE A 54 -24.25 0.13 -11.43
C ILE A 54 -23.64 -1.01 -10.62
N ALA A 55 -23.92 -1.07 -9.30
CA ALA A 55 -23.44 -2.12 -8.42
C ALA A 55 -23.90 -3.50 -8.89
N GLN A 56 -25.17 -3.64 -9.25
CA GLN A 56 -25.72 -4.91 -9.73
C GLN A 56 -25.01 -5.37 -11.01
N ARG A 57 -24.82 -4.48 -11.98
CA ARG A 57 -24.08 -4.80 -13.21
C ARG A 57 -22.65 -5.28 -12.92
N LEU A 58 -21.98 -4.64 -11.96
CA LEU A 58 -20.63 -5.05 -11.54
C LEU A 58 -20.66 -6.40 -10.79
N LEU A 59 -21.65 -6.64 -9.93
CA LEU A 59 -21.84 -7.92 -9.24
C LEU A 59 -22.08 -9.08 -10.23
N ASP A 60 -22.92 -8.86 -11.25
CA ASP A 60 -23.24 -9.86 -12.27
C ASP A 60 -21.99 -10.29 -13.06
N SER A 61 -21.04 -9.36 -13.27
CA SER A 61 -19.78 -9.62 -13.97
C SER A 61 -18.63 -10.07 -13.05
N LEU A 62 -18.78 -9.93 -11.72
CA LEU A 62 -17.68 -10.11 -10.78
C LEU A 62 -17.01 -11.49 -10.86
N ARG A 63 -17.81 -12.55 -11.06
CA ARG A 63 -17.29 -13.91 -11.17
C ARG A 63 -16.40 -14.08 -12.40
N SER A 64 -16.83 -13.59 -13.56
CA SER A 64 -16.05 -13.74 -14.79
C SER A 64 -14.81 -12.84 -14.76
N VAL A 65 -14.93 -11.64 -14.19
CA VAL A 65 -13.82 -10.69 -14.05
C VAL A 65 -12.72 -11.21 -13.14
N THR A 66 -13.07 -11.77 -11.98
CA THR A 66 -12.06 -12.32 -11.05
C THR A 66 -11.26 -13.47 -11.67
N ILE A 67 -11.89 -14.33 -12.48
CA ILE A 67 -11.19 -15.38 -13.24
C ILE A 67 -10.26 -14.78 -14.31
N GLN A 68 -10.71 -13.76 -15.04
CA GLN A 68 -9.85 -13.08 -16.03
C GLN A 68 -8.66 -12.36 -15.37
N ALA A 69 -8.87 -11.77 -14.20
CA ALA A 69 -7.81 -11.16 -13.40
C ALA A 69 -6.75 -12.19 -13.00
N TRP A 70 -7.15 -13.43 -12.71
CA TRP A 70 -6.22 -14.51 -12.37
C TRP A 70 -5.22 -14.76 -13.50
N ALA A 71 -5.73 -14.94 -14.72
CA ALA A 71 -4.89 -15.17 -15.89
C ALA A 71 -3.88 -14.02 -16.11
N LYS A 72 -4.29 -12.77 -15.88
CA LYS A 72 -3.39 -11.60 -15.95
C LYS A 72 -2.33 -11.62 -14.86
N THR A 73 -2.71 -11.94 -13.63
CA THR A 73 -1.80 -12.01 -12.48
C THR A 73 -0.75 -13.09 -12.68
N GLU A 74 -1.18 -14.27 -13.11
CA GLU A 74 -0.29 -15.40 -13.38
C GLU A 74 0.68 -15.09 -14.53
N ALA A 75 0.18 -14.52 -15.64
CA ALA A 75 1.03 -14.10 -16.75
C ALA A 75 2.11 -13.10 -16.32
N LEU A 76 1.76 -12.16 -15.42
CA LEU A 76 2.70 -11.16 -14.90
C LEU A 76 3.77 -11.77 -13.97
N LEU A 77 3.37 -12.66 -13.05
CA LEU A 77 4.21 -13.03 -11.90
C LEU A 77 4.77 -14.45 -11.93
N CYS A 78 4.29 -15.34 -12.81
CA CYS A 78 4.72 -16.75 -12.82
C CYS A 78 6.24 -16.92 -12.96
N GLN A 79 6.90 -16.08 -13.76
CA GLN A 79 8.36 -16.11 -13.91
C GLN A 79 9.06 -15.63 -12.64
N GLN A 80 8.53 -14.60 -11.97
CA GLN A 80 9.11 -14.06 -10.75
C GLN A 80 8.97 -15.03 -9.56
N ILE A 81 7.83 -15.73 -9.45
CA ILE A 81 7.62 -16.81 -8.48
C ILE A 81 8.73 -17.86 -8.60
N LYS A 82 9.00 -18.31 -9.83
CA LYS A 82 10.05 -19.29 -10.11
C LYS A 82 11.44 -18.75 -9.76
N ARG A 83 11.77 -17.54 -10.24
CA ARG A 83 13.08 -16.90 -10.02
C ARG A 83 13.39 -16.68 -8.54
N GLN A 84 12.39 -16.29 -7.75
CA GLN A 84 12.54 -16.02 -6.33
C GLN A 84 12.37 -17.27 -5.45
N GLY A 85 12.10 -18.44 -6.03
CA GLY A 85 11.92 -19.68 -5.28
C GLY A 85 10.71 -19.65 -4.34
N ILE A 86 9.66 -18.91 -4.68
CA ILE A 86 8.42 -18.88 -3.89
C ILE A 86 7.73 -20.23 -4.05
N ASN A 87 7.33 -20.85 -2.94
CA ASN A 87 6.62 -22.12 -2.97
C ASN A 87 5.21 -21.91 -3.57
N TYR A 88 4.99 -22.41 -4.78
CA TYR A 88 3.72 -22.27 -5.50
C TYR A 88 2.51 -22.82 -4.72
N ARG A 89 2.72 -23.76 -3.79
CA ARG A 89 1.63 -24.30 -2.95
C ARG A 89 1.07 -23.28 -1.96
N LEU A 90 1.77 -22.18 -1.72
CA LEU A 90 1.28 -21.06 -0.91
C LEU A 90 0.33 -20.13 -1.72
N ILE A 91 0.26 -20.31 -3.04
CA ILE A 91 -0.56 -19.52 -3.95
C ILE A 91 -1.76 -20.39 -4.37
N ASP A 92 -2.82 -20.37 -3.56
CA ASP A 92 -4.06 -21.10 -3.85
C ASP A 92 -4.99 -20.26 -4.73
N PRO A 93 -5.20 -20.62 -6.01
CA PRO A 93 -6.06 -19.87 -6.92
C PRO A 93 -7.49 -19.73 -6.45
N TRP A 94 -8.02 -20.78 -5.83
CA TRP A 94 -9.42 -20.84 -5.43
C TRP A 94 -9.65 -19.97 -4.21
N GLN A 95 -8.76 -20.07 -3.22
CA GLN A 95 -8.87 -19.30 -1.99
C GLN A 95 -8.63 -17.81 -2.26
N ILE A 96 -7.63 -17.45 -3.06
CA ILE A 96 -7.38 -16.03 -3.42
C ILE A 96 -8.57 -15.47 -4.20
N THR A 97 -9.07 -16.19 -5.20
CA THR A 97 -10.23 -15.75 -6.01
C THR A 97 -11.49 -15.59 -5.15
N LYS A 98 -11.72 -16.51 -4.20
CA LYS A 98 -12.83 -16.43 -3.25
C LYS A 98 -12.72 -15.21 -2.34
N ASP A 99 -11.53 -14.95 -1.80
CA ASP A 99 -11.28 -13.78 -0.96
C ASP A 99 -11.47 -12.48 -1.74
N THR A 100 -10.95 -12.41 -2.98
CA THR A 100 -11.16 -11.28 -3.88
C THR A 100 -12.63 -11.05 -4.19
N TYR A 101 -13.37 -12.10 -4.56
CA TYR A 101 -14.81 -12.01 -4.81
C TYR A 101 -15.56 -11.46 -3.60
N SER A 102 -15.33 -12.03 -2.41
CA SER A 102 -16.02 -11.63 -1.19
C SER A 102 -15.79 -10.15 -0.82
N ILE A 103 -14.57 -9.64 -1.02
CA ILE A 103 -14.28 -8.23 -0.75
C ILE A 103 -14.95 -7.32 -1.77
N TYR A 104 -14.87 -7.63 -3.07
CA TYR A 104 -15.51 -6.80 -4.09
C TYR A 104 -17.03 -6.81 -3.97
N GLU A 105 -17.64 -7.94 -3.63
CA GLU A 105 -19.07 -8.04 -3.34
C GLU A 105 -19.45 -7.06 -2.21
N LYS A 106 -18.74 -7.12 -1.08
CA LYS A 106 -18.95 -6.20 0.05
C LYS A 106 -18.80 -4.73 -0.34
N VAL A 107 -17.80 -4.41 -1.15
CA VAL A 107 -17.53 -3.04 -1.61
C VAL A 107 -18.64 -2.54 -2.53
N LEU A 108 -19.13 -3.38 -3.45
CA LEU A 108 -20.19 -3.04 -4.39
C LEU A 108 -21.54 -2.86 -3.69
N LEU A 109 -21.85 -3.70 -2.69
CA LEU A 109 -23.02 -3.52 -1.84
C LEU A 109 -22.95 -2.20 -1.06
N ALA A 110 -21.79 -1.89 -0.47
CA ALA A 110 -21.57 -0.62 0.22
C ALA A 110 -21.67 0.59 -0.71
N TYR A 111 -21.24 0.46 -1.98
CA TYR A 111 -21.42 1.49 -3.00
C TYR A 111 -22.90 1.71 -3.34
N ALA A 112 -23.68 0.63 -3.49
CA ALA A 112 -25.12 0.68 -3.71
C ALA A 112 -25.85 1.40 -2.55
N ASP A 113 -25.45 1.08 -1.31
CA ASP A 113 -25.99 1.66 -0.08
C ASP A 113 -25.45 3.06 0.22
N GLN A 114 -24.62 3.62 -0.66
CA GLN A 114 -24.00 4.96 -0.51
C GLN A 114 -23.22 5.12 0.81
N VAL A 115 -22.61 4.03 1.29
CA VAL A 115 -21.71 4.08 2.43
C VAL A 115 -20.54 4.97 2.07
N ILE A 116 -20.37 6.07 2.80
CA ILE A 116 -19.24 6.98 2.59
C ILE A 116 -17.91 6.19 2.70
N PRO A 117 -16.94 6.39 1.79
CA PRO A 117 -15.70 5.61 1.73
C PRO A 117 -14.91 5.51 3.04
N GLU A 118 -15.02 6.48 3.92
CA GLU A 118 -14.38 6.48 5.24
C GLU A 118 -14.88 5.34 6.13
N ARG A 119 -16.20 5.13 6.10
CA ARG A 119 -16.84 4.04 6.85
C ARG A 119 -16.53 2.71 6.20
N LEU A 120 -16.41 2.69 4.86
CA LEU A 120 -16.00 1.50 4.12
C LEU A 120 -14.64 1.00 4.60
N CYS A 121 -13.64 1.88 4.74
CA CYS A 121 -12.34 1.45 5.24
C CYS A 121 -12.43 0.84 6.65
N LEU A 122 -13.14 1.49 7.58
CA LEU A 122 -13.23 0.99 8.96
C LEU A 122 -13.78 -0.45 9.02
N PHE A 123 -14.71 -0.78 8.13
CA PHE A 123 -15.29 -2.11 8.00
C PHE A 123 -14.34 -3.09 7.28
N LEU A 124 -13.77 -2.71 6.13
CA LEU A 124 -12.93 -3.58 5.31
C LEU A 124 -11.53 -3.83 5.89
N ALA A 125 -10.97 -2.88 6.65
CA ALA A 125 -9.61 -2.95 7.16
C ALA A 125 -9.36 -4.20 8.01
N SER A 126 -10.39 -4.70 8.69
CA SER A 126 -10.30 -5.93 9.48
C SER A 126 -10.16 -7.19 8.60
N ASP A 127 -11.01 -7.30 7.57
CA ASP A 127 -11.02 -8.43 6.63
C ASP A 127 -9.77 -8.42 5.74
N LEU A 128 -9.42 -7.27 5.16
CA LEU A 128 -8.23 -7.12 4.33
C LEU A 128 -6.95 -7.30 5.13
N GLY A 129 -6.91 -6.81 6.37
CA GLY A 129 -5.79 -7.06 7.29
C GLY A 129 -5.62 -8.54 7.61
N ARG A 130 -6.73 -9.29 7.79
CA ARG A 130 -6.71 -10.75 7.98
C ARG A 130 -6.25 -11.48 6.73
N ILE A 131 -6.80 -11.13 5.56
CA ILE A 131 -6.39 -11.68 4.26
C ILE A 131 -4.88 -11.51 4.08
N ARG A 132 -4.38 -10.27 4.20
CA ARG A 132 -2.95 -9.99 4.11
C ARG A 132 -2.15 -10.85 5.08
N HIS A 133 -2.53 -10.85 6.36
CA HIS A 133 -1.82 -11.62 7.38
C HIS A 133 -1.73 -13.12 7.04
N ASN A 134 -2.83 -13.72 6.58
CA ASN A 134 -2.87 -15.14 6.23
C ASN A 134 -1.89 -15.48 5.10
N TYR A 135 -1.87 -14.67 4.04
CA TYR A 135 -0.99 -14.92 2.90
C TYR A 135 0.48 -14.56 3.18
N THR A 136 0.75 -13.66 4.11
CA THR A 136 2.13 -13.29 4.48
C THR A 136 2.70 -14.09 5.65
N ALA A 137 1.94 -15.00 6.25
CA ALA A 137 2.35 -15.69 7.48
C ALA A 137 3.54 -16.64 7.29
N ILE A 138 3.65 -17.26 6.11
CA ILE A 138 4.72 -18.22 5.77
C ILE A 138 5.78 -17.56 4.89
N ASP A 139 5.36 -16.96 3.78
CA ASP A 139 6.23 -16.24 2.85
C ASP A 139 5.58 -14.89 2.50
N PRO A 140 6.10 -13.77 3.00
CA PRO A 140 5.51 -12.45 2.77
C PRO A 140 5.41 -12.06 1.29
N ARG A 141 6.22 -12.66 0.41
CA ARG A 141 6.24 -12.35 -1.02
C ARG A 141 4.96 -12.78 -1.73
N VAL A 142 4.22 -13.75 -1.18
CA VAL A 142 2.92 -14.18 -1.71
C VAL A 142 1.94 -13.00 -1.81
N ILE A 143 2.10 -11.95 -0.99
CA ILE A 143 1.26 -10.76 -1.05
C ILE A 143 1.27 -10.09 -2.43
N ALA A 144 2.35 -10.18 -3.20
CA ALA A 144 2.40 -9.59 -4.53
C ALA A 144 1.34 -10.20 -5.46
N PHE A 145 1.18 -11.53 -5.37
CA PHE A 145 0.20 -12.24 -6.17
C PHE A 145 -1.22 -11.88 -5.75
N VAL A 146 -1.48 -11.85 -4.43
CA VAL A 146 -2.78 -11.47 -3.88
C VAL A 146 -3.12 -10.04 -4.26
N SER A 147 -2.23 -9.08 -4.02
CA SER A 147 -2.44 -7.67 -4.38
C SER A 147 -2.67 -7.47 -5.87
N MET A 148 -1.93 -8.18 -6.74
CA MET A 148 -2.14 -8.07 -8.18
C MET A 148 -3.46 -8.68 -8.65
N GLN A 149 -3.91 -9.76 -8.01
CA GLN A 149 -5.22 -10.35 -8.29
C GLN A 149 -6.38 -9.40 -7.95
N PHE A 150 -6.30 -8.74 -6.79
CA PHE A 150 -7.24 -7.69 -6.42
C PHE A 150 -7.17 -6.53 -7.41
N HIS A 151 -5.98 -6.01 -7.68
CA HIS A 151 -5.75 -4.88 -8.57
C HIS A 151 -6.34 -5.11 -9.98
N TYR A 152 -6.04 -6.25 -10.61
CA TYR A 152 -6.59 -6.55 -11.94
C TYR A 152 -8.09 -6.79 -11.93
N SER A 153 -8.64 -7.35 -10.85
CA SER A 153 -10.10 -7.48 -10.69
C SER A 153 -10.77 -6.10 -10.68
N GLY A 154 -10.24 -5.16 -9.89
CA GLY A 154 -10.71 -3.78 -9.86
C GLY A 154 -10.59 -3.07 -11.20
N GLN A 155 -9.45 -3.19 -11.88
CA GLN A 155 -9.26 -2.59 -13.20
C GLN A 155 -10.26 -3.11 -14.24
N LEU A 156 -10.47 -4.43 -14.28
CA LEU A 156 -11.38 -5.06 -15.24
C LEU A 156 -12.84 -4.67 -14.97
N LEU A 157 -13.24 -4.59 -13.70
CA LEU A 157 -14.56 -4.07 -13.31
C LEU A 157 -14.73 -2.62 -13.78
N LEU A 158 -13.75 -1.74 -13.52
CA LEU A 158 -13.81 -0.33 -13.93
C LEU A 158 -13.89 -0.16 -15.45
N LYS A 159 -13.19 -0.99 -16.23
CA LYS A 159 -13.23 -0.93 -17.70
C LYS A 159 -14.61 -1.11 -18.30
N SER A 160 -15.53 -1.75 -17.59
CA SER A 160 -16.92 -1.94 -18.04
C SER A 160 -17.82 -0.69 -17.84
N LEU A 161 -17.30 0.34 -17.16
CA LEU A 161 -18.04 1.53 -16.77
C LEU A 161 -17.71 2.74 -17.65
N SER A 162 -18.65 3.67 -17.74
CA SER A 162 -18.41 5.00 -18.33
C SER A 162 -17.45 5.84 -17.46
N PRO A 163 -16.79 6.88 -18.01
CA PRO A 163 -15.84 7.70 -17.25
C PRO A 163 -16.40 8.32 -15.96
N GLN A 164 -17.67 8.73 -15.97
CA GLN A 164 -18.34 9.29 -14.79
C GLN A 164 -18.58 8.23 -13.70
N GLU A 165 -19.04 7.05 -14.10
CA GLU A 165 -19.23 5.93 -13.18
C GLU A 165 -17.88 5.48 -12.60
N GLN A 166 -16.85 5.35 -13.45
CA GLN A 166 -15.48 5.03 -13.04
C GLN A 166 -14.97 5.99 -11.98
N ALA A 167 -15.17 7.30 -12.14
CA ALA A 167 -14.72 8.31 -11.18
C ALA A 167 -15.33 8.11 -9.77
N THR A 168 -16.57 7.61 -9.70
CA THR A 168 -17.23 7.36 -8.39
C THR A 168 -16.87 5.99 -7.81
N VAL A 169 -16.79 4.95 -8.63
CA VAL A 169 -16.50 3.57 -8.19
C VAL A 169 -15.03 3.40 -7.83
N SER A 170 -14.12 4.08 -8.55
CA SER A 170 -12.67 3.96 -8.33
C SER A 170 -12.26 4.35 -6.91
N VAL A 171 -12.95 5.32 -6.29
CA VAL A 171 -12.69 5.69 -4.89
C VAL A 171 -12.94 4.51 -3.97
N TYR A 172 -14.04 3.78 -4.13
CA TYR A 172 -14.35 2.60 -3.32
C TYR A 172 -13.30 1.49 -3.51
N PHE A 173 -12.84 1.30 -4.75
CA PHE A 173 -11.82 0.29 -5.05
C PHE A 173 -10.44 0.68 -4.50
N GLN A 174 -10.13 1.96 -4.42
CA GLN A 174 -8.89 2.45 -3.84
C GLN A 174 -8.73 2.07 -2.36
N VAL A 175 -9.83 2.02 -1.60
CA VAL A 175 -9.81 1.54 -0.20
C VAL A 175 -9.22 0.13 -0.10
N ILE A 176 -9.52 -0.72 -1.08
CA ILE A 176 -9.03 -2.10 -1.13
C ILE A 176 -7.51 -2.10 -1.33
N ASP A 177 -7.04 -1.38 -2.36
CA ASP A 177 -5.63 -1.26 -2.68
C ASP A 177 -4.84 -0.75 -1.46
N ASP A 178 -5.27 0.35 -0.85
CA ASP A 178 -4.52 0.97 0.25
C ASP A 178 -4.43 0.05 1.48
N CYS A 179 -5.47 -0.75 1.76
CA CYS A 179 -5.48 -1.70 2.87
C CYS A 179 -4.68 -2.97 2.60
N LEU A 180 -4.53 -3.37 1.33
CA LEU A 180 -3.89 -4.63 0.96
C LEU A 180 -2.39 -4.46 0.68
N TYR A 181 -1.99 -3.37 0.01
CA TYR A 181 -0.59 -3.11 -0.34
C TYR A 181 0.28 -2.77 0.88
N MET A 182 -0.30 -2.14 1.91
CA MET A 182 0.42 -1.71 3.11
C MET A 182 0.02 -2.53 4.36
N PRO A 183 0.95 -2.89 5.25
CA PRO A 183 0.64 -3.63 6.49
C PRO A 183 0.04 -2.74 7.60
N LEU A 184 -0.97 -1.91 7.28
CA LEU A 184 -1.54 -0.92 8.21
C LEU A 184 -2.09 -1.54 9.49
N GLN A 185 -2.80 -2.67 9.39
CA GLN A 185 -3.34 -3.34 10.57
C GLN A 185 -2.22 -3.83 11.51
N ARG A 186 -1.12 -4.35 10.95
CA ARG A 186 0.06 -4.76 11.72
C ARG A 186 0.70 -3.53 12.37
N LEU A 187 0.89 -2.44 11.63
CA LEU A 187 1.39 -1.18 12.18
C LEU A 187 0.56 -0.73 13.39
N TYR A 188 -0.77 -0.70 13.29
CA TYR A 188 -1.64 -0.27 14.39
C TYR A 188 -1.59 -1.22 15.59
N LYS A 189 -1.55 -2.53 15.35
CA LYS A 189 -1.42 -3.54 16.42
C LYS A 189 -0.06 -3.41 17.13
N THR A 190 1.02 -3.20 16.39
CA THR A 190 2.36 -3.01 16.96
C THR A 190 2.43 -1.69 17.73
N ALA A 191 1.91 -0.59 17.16
CA ALA A 191 1.86 0.71 17.81
C ALA A 191 1.05 0.70 19.11
N ALA A 192 0.00 -0.11 19.19
CA ALA A 192 -0.81 -0.27 20.38
C ALA A 192 -0.03 -0.84 21.59
N ASN A 193 1.10 -1.53 21.37
CA ASN A 193 1.94 -2.06 22.44
C ASN A 193 2.91 -1.01 23.04
N TYR A 194 3.00 0.18 22.44
CA TYR A 194 3.89 1.24 22.91
C TYR A 194 3.21 2.13 23.96
N ASP A 195 4.02 2.67 24.88
CA ASP A 195 3.57 3.70 25.81
C ASP A 195 3.12 4.96 25.07
N HIS A 196 2.08 5.63 25.57
CA HIS A 196 1.47 6.80 24.92
C HIS A 196 2.44 7.98 24.77
N GLN A 197 3.46 8.09 25.63
CA GLN A 197 4.49 9.12 25.59
C GLN A 197 5.81 8.63 25.01
N SER A 198 5.88 7.37 24.56
CA SER A 198 7.07 6.88 23.87
C SER A 198 7.36 7.73 22.63
N LEU A 199 8.63 8.06 22.44
CA LEU A 199 9.06 8.90 21.33
C LEU A 199 8.64 8.32 19.98
N ALA A 200 8.71 7.00 19.80
CA ALA A 200 8.26 6.32 18.60
C ALA A 200 6.76 6.54 18.29
N LEU A 201 5.88 6.42 19.30
CA LEU A 201 4.45 6.60 19.10
C LEU A 201 4.07 8.09 18.94
N VAL A 202 4.79 9.00 19.61
CA VAL A 202 4.66 10.45 19.37
C VAL A 202 5.05 10.79 17.93
N SER A 203 6.20 10.34 17.45
CA SER A 203 6.66 10.56 16.07
C SER A 203 5.68 10.01 15.03
N LEU A 204 5.20 8.78 15.22
CA LEU A 204 4.24 8.19 14.29
C LEU A 204 2.93 8.98 14.24
N ARG A 205 2.41 9.44 15.38
CA ARG A 205 1.16 10.24 15.41
C ARG A 205 1.32 11.62 14.79
N GLN A 206 2.53 12.16 14.80
CA GLN A 206 2.86 13.43 14.15
C GLN A 206 2.92 13.28 12.63
N ILE A 207 3.50 12.19 12.12
CA ILE A 207 3.70 11.99 10.67
C ILE A 207 2.50 11.34 9.97
N LEU A 208 1.78 10.45 10.64
CA LEU A 208 0.68 9.71 10.01
C LEU A 208 -0.42 10.62 9.38
N PRO A 209 -0.81 11.76 9.99
CA PRO A 209 -1.72 12.71 9.34
C PRO A 209 -1.17 13.30 8.03
N ASP A 210 0.14 13.54 7.97
CA ASP A 210 0.81 14.19 6.84
C ASP A 210 1.29 13.20 5.76
N GLN A 211 1.12 11.89 5.97
CA GLN A 211 1.63 10.83 5.09
C GLN A 211 1.20 11.04 3.62
N ALA A 212 -0.09 11.38 3.43
CA ALA A 212 -0.70 11.68 2.14
C ALA A 212 -0.03 12.88 1.45
N LEU A 213 0.15 13.96 2.20
CA LEU A 213 0.73 15.20 1.72
C LEU A 213 2.19 14.97 1.30
N ILE A 214 2.97 14.30 2.15
CA ILE A 214 4.35 13.90 1.86
C ILE A 214 4.40 13.11 0.54
N ALA A 215 3.53 12.11 0.38
CA ALA A 215 3.51 11.28 -0.81
C ALA A 215 3.13 12.07 -2.08
N GLN A 216 2.16 12.98 -1.98
CA GLN A 216 1.75 13.85 -3.09
C GLN A 216 2.84 14.85 -3.49
N GLU A 217 3.51 15.47 -2.52
CA GLU A 217 4.63 16.38 -2.74
C GLU A 217 5.78 15.66 -3.45
N ILE A 218 6.14 14.47 -2.97
CA ILE A 218 7.19 13.64 -3.57
C ILE A 218 6.81 13.20 -4.99
N ALA A 219 5.61 12.65 -5.18
CA ALA A 219 5.18 12.18 -6.51
C ALA A 219 5.09 13.32 -7.53
N THR A 220 4.66 14.50 -7.11
CA THR A 220 4.64 15.70 -7.96
C THR A 220 6.06 16.12 -8.31
N ARG A 221 6.95 16.22 -7.32
CA ARG A 221 8.35 16.60 -7.56
C ARG A 221 9.11 15.61 -8.44
N ILE A 222 8.84 14.31 -8.30
CA ILE A 222 9.40 13.27 -9.17
C ILE A 222 8.90 13.43 -10.62
N SER A 223 7.63 13.75 -10.81
CA SER A 223 7.07 14.02 -12.14
C SER A 223 7.76 15.23 -12.80
N ASP A 224 8.03 16.27 -12.02
CA ASP A 224 8.71 17.49 -12.50
C ASP A 224 10.19 17.23 -12.84
N LEU A 225 10.87 16.37 -12.08
CA LEU A 225 12.27 16.00 -12.32
C LEU A 225 12.43 15.03 -13.51
N HIS A 226 11.38 14.28 -13.85
CA HIS A 226 11.40 13.25 -14.89
C HIS A 226 10.27 13.41 -15.91
N PRO A 227 10.18 14.55 -16.62
CA PRO A 227 9.04 14.86 -17.50
C PRO A 227 8.91 13.88 -18.69
N HIS A 228 10.00 13.20 -19.06
CA HIS A 228 10.04 12.26 -20.19
C HIS A 228 9.97 10.78 -19.77
N TYR A 229 9.90 10.48 -18.47
CA TYR A 229 9.86 9.11 -17.99
C TYR A 229 8.50 8.45 -18.24
N HIS A 230 8.52 7.20 -18.74
CA HIS A 230 7.32 6.41 -19.04
C HIS A 230 7.47 4.99 -18.49
N CYS A 231 6.51 4.57 -17.68
CA CYS A 231 6.32 3.16 -17.31
C CYS A 231 5.38 2.47 -18.32
N TYR A 232 5.10 1.17 -18.15
CA TYR A 232 4.13 0.48 -19.03
C TYR A 232 2.72 1.06 -18.99
N SER A 233 2.36 1.76 -17.90
CA SER A 233 1.05 2.40 -17.73
C SER A 233 1.03 3.88 -18.17
N GLY A 234 2.14 4.40 -18.71
CA GLY A 234 2.26 5.75 -19.25
C GLY A 234 3.24 6.66 -18.50
N SER A 235 3.14 7.97 -18.79
CA SER A 235 3.93 9.03 -18.16
C SER A 235 3.60 9.21 -16.67
N LEU A 236 4.55 9.75 -15.88
CA LEU A 236 4.35 10.07 -14.46
C LEU A 236 3.20 11.05 -14.18
N VAL A 237 2.87 11.93 -15.14
CA VAL A 237 1.74 12.86 -14.99
C VAL A 237 0.39 12.21 -15.26
N ASN A 238 0.35 10.99 -15.81
CA ASN A 238 -0.89 10.25 -15.99
C ASN A 238 -1.55 10.01 -14.62
N PRO A 239 -2.85 10.27 -14.42
CA PRO A 239 -3.51 10.13 -13.12
C PRO A 239 -3.36 8.75 -12.47
N THR A 240 -3.35 7.68 -13.28
CA THR A 240 -3.20 6.30 -12.80
C THR A 240 -1.78 6.06 -12.29
N VAL A 241 -0.78 6.49 -13.06
CA VAL A 241 0.65 6.38 -12.71
C VAL A 241 0.95 7.24 -11.49
N LYS A 242 0.45 8.48 -11.45
CA LYS A 242 0.61 9.38 -10.29
C LYS A 242 0.01 8.77 -9.02
N SER A 243 -1.16 8.16 -9.10
CA SER A 243 -1.79 7.49 -7.96
C SER A 243 -0.99 6.29 -7.47
N ALA A 244 -0.44 5.49 -8.39
CA ALA A 244 0.47 4.39 -8.06
C ALA A 244 1.77 4.90 -7.39
N SER A 245 2.37 5.97 -7.92
CA SER A 245 3.55 6.61 -7.34
C SER A 245 3.31 7.13 -5.93
N ILE A 246 2.16 7.76 -5.68
CA ILE A 246 1.75 8.20 -4.33
C ILE A 246 1.68 6.99 -3.40
N ARG A 247 1.01 5.91 -3.83
CA ARG A 247 0.84 4.68 -3.03
C ARG A 247 2.18 4.05 -2.67
N ASP A 248 3.14 4.01 -3.60
CA ASP A 248 4.47 3.48 -3.32
C ASP A 248 5.17 4.30 -2.24
N VAL A 249 5.16 5.62 -2.34
CA VAL A 249 5.76 6.50 -1.31
C VAL A 249 5.07 6.32 0.05
N GLU A 250 3.75 6.15 0.08
CA GLU A 250 3.02 5.82 1.30
C GLU A 250 3.44 4.45 1.86
N MET A 251 3.63 3.46 1.01
CA MET A 251 4.09 2.12 1.38
C MET A 251 5.49 2.18 2.01
N PHE A 252 6.44 2.89 1.41
CA PHE A 252 7.78 3.11 2.00
C PHE A 252 7.69 3.74 3.40
N GLN A 253 6.81 4.74 3.58
CA GLN A 253 6.56 5.34 4.89
C GLN A 253 6.05 4.33 5.92
N ILE A 254 5.06 3.51 5.57
CA ILE A 254 4.50 2.50 6.51
C ILE A 254 5.55 1.47 6.92
N TYR A 255 6.34 0.95 5.98
CA TYR A 255 7.37 -0.04 6.31
C TYR A 255 8.49 0.55 7.16
N LEU A 256 8.92 1.79 6.92
CA LEU A 256 9.90 2.47 7.79
C LEU A 256 9.38 2.58 9.23
N TRP A 257 8.13 3.02 9.40
CA TRP A 257 7.53 3.10 10.74
C TRP A 257 7.32 1.74 11.38
N LEU A 258 7.02 0.71 10.60
CA LEU A 258 6.92 -0.65 11.10
C LEU A 258 8.28 -1.13 11.61
N CYS A 259 9.37 -0.85 10.91
CA CYS A 259 10.72 -1.16 11.37
C CYS A 259 11.05 -0.48 12.70
N VAL A 260 10.68 0.81 12.87
CA VAL A 260 10.86 1.56 14.12
C VAL A 260 10.07 0.94 15.28
N LEU A 261 8.81 0.56 15.02
CA LEU A 261 7.93 -0.03 16.02
C LEU A 261 8.25 -1.50 16.34
N GLU A 262 8.83 -2.24 15.42
CA GLU A 262 9.25 -3.62 15.67
C GLU A 262 10.70 -3.73 16.11
N ARG A 263 11.42 -2.60 16.07
CA ARG A 263 12.87 -2.50 16.33
C ARG A 263 13.67 -3.50 15.49
N SER A 264 13.26 -3.64 14.23
CA SER A 264 13.75 -4.67 13.33
C SER A 264 13.67 -4.16 11.91
N ILE A 265 14.65 -4.51 11.08
CA ILE A 265 14.63 -4.19 9.64
C ILE A 265 13.85 -5.24 8.84
N ALA A 266 13.40 -6.33 9.47
CA ALA A 266 12.71 -7.43 8.81
C ALA A 266 11.51 -6.99 7.93
N PRO A 267 10.65 -6.03 8.32
CA PRO A 267 9.57 -5.56 7.44
C PRO A 267 10.06 -5.06 6.08
N ILE A 268 11.22 -4.39 6.04
CA ILE A 268 11.81 -3.93 4.78
C ILE A 268 12.50 -5.09 4.06
N GLN A 269 13.35 -5.83 4.76
CA GLN A 269 14.19 -6.87 4.16
C GLN A 269 13.41 -8.08 3.62
N GLN A 270 12.37 -8.49 4.32
CA GLN A 270 11.65 -9.74 4.03
C GLN A 270 10.35 -9.49 3.24
N GLU A 271 9.83 -8.26 3.23
CA GLU A 271 8.55 -7.95 2.59
C GLU A 271 8.69 -6.86 1.53
N LEU A 272 9.00 -5.61 1.91
CA LEU A 272 9.00 -4.48 0.99
C LEU A 272 10.01 -4.66 -0.15
N PHE A 273 11.26 -4.97 0.18
CA PHE A 273 12.32 -5.06 -0.81
C PHE A 273 12.06 -6.20 -1.81
N PRO A 274 11.77 -7.45 -1.39
CA PRO A 274 11.39 -8.51 -2.32
C PRO A 274 10.15 -8.19 -3.17
N LEU A 275 9.15 -7.50 -2.58
CA LEU A 275 7.96 -7.06 -3.29
C LEU A 275 8.31 -6.07 -4.42
N CYS A 276 9.13 -5.07 -4.15
CA CYS A 276 9.62 -4.14 -5.17
C CYS A 276 10.42 -4.87 -6.25
N VAL A 277 11.34 -5.76 -5.87
CA VAL A 277 12.15 -6.56 -6.83
C VAL A 277 11.28 -7.43 -7.74
N MET A 278 10.18 -7.96 -7.21
CA MET A 278 9.24 -8.74 -8.00
C MET A 278 8.41 -7.88 -8.95
N LEU A 279 7.88 -6.75 -8.48
CA LEU A 279 6.89 -5.96 -9.21
C LEU A 279 7.50 -4.92 -10.14
N TYR A 280 8.47 -4.14 -9.67
CA TYR A 280 8.96 -2.97 -10.40
C TYR A 280 9.54 -3.30 -11.79
N PRO A 281 10.36 -4.35 -11.97
CA PRO A 281 10.81 -4.73 -13.30
C PRO A 281 9.65 -5.12 -14.23
N THR A 282 8.65 -5.83 -13.70
CA THR A 282 7.48 -6.26 -14.50
C THR A 282 6.55 -5.11 -14.88
N LEU A 283 6.66 -3.98 -14.17
CA LEU A 283 5.88 -2.77 -14.41
C LEU A 283 6.68 -1.67 -15.13
N ASN A 284 7.93 -1.96 -15.49
CA ASN A 284 8.89 -1.00 -16.04
C ASN A 284 9.09 0.24 -15.14
N VAL A 285 9.22 0.02 -13.84
CA VAL A 285 9.58 1.04 -12.85
C VAL A 285 11.10 1.04 -12.67
N GLY A 286 11.75 2.16 -12.95
CA GLY A 286 13.19 2.33 -12.92
C GLY A 286 13.71 2.52 -11.50
N TRP A 287 14.79 1.85 -11.16
CA TRP A 287 15.40 1.94 -9.82
C TRP A 287 15.88 3.35 -9.48
N GLU A 288 16.24 4.16 -10.48
CA GLU A 288 16.58 5.56 -10.27
C GLU A 288 15.40 6.36 -9.70
N LEU A 289 14.19 6.15 -10.25
CA LEU A 289 12.96 6.77 -9.77
C LEU A 289 12.73 6.43 -8.29
N VAL A 290 12.90 5.15 -7.94
CA VAL A 290 12.75 4.64 -6.57
C VAL A 290 13.76 5.29 -5.62
N ARG A 291 15.04 5.37 -6.02
CA ARG A 291 16.08 6.05 -5.24
C ARG A 291 15.74 7.51 -5.00
N GLN A 292 15.29 8.22 -6.03
CA GLN A 292 14.91 9.62 -5.88
C GLN A 292 13.68 9.79 -4.98
N MET A 293 12.69 8.90 -5.05
CA MET A 293 11.56 8.88 -4.12
C MET A 293 12.02 8.70 -2.67
N ILE A 294 12.91 7.74 -2.40
CA ILE A 294 13.46 7.51 -1.06
C ILE A 294 14.25 8.75 -0.60
N HIS A 295 15.00 9.40 -1.50
CA HIS A 295 15.80 10.58 -1.17
C HIS A 295 14.90 11.72 -0.67
N LEU A 296 13.88 12.03 -1.47
CA LEU A 296 12.91 13.07 -1.14
C LEU A 296 12.15 12.73 0.14
N LEU A 297 11.86 11.45 0.39
CA LEU A 297 11.25 11.00 1.65
C LEU A 297 12.13 11.34 2.86
N GLY A 298 13.45 11.16 2.77
CA GLY A 298 14.39 11.57 3.80
C GLY A 298 14.35 13.08 4.06
N LEU A 299 14.25 13.89 3.00
CA LEU A 299 14.11 15.35 3.13
C LEU A 299 12.81 15.75 3.80
N GLU A 300 11.68 15.12 3.44
CA GLU A 300 10.38 15.43 4.04
C GLU A 300 10.30 15.04 5.52
N PHE A 301 10.95 13.95 5.92
CA PHE A 301 11.12 13.61 7.33
C PHE A 301 12.00 14.62 8.07
N GLY A 302 13.08 15.07 7.44
CA GLY A 302 13.97 16.10 7.99
C GLY A 302 13.26 17.43 8.31
N LYS A 303 12.27 17.81 7.50
CA LYS A 303 11.47 19.04 7.70
C LYS A 303 10.41 18.90 8.80
N ARG A 304 9.86 17.69 8.99
CA ARG A 304 8.68 17.47 9.84
C ARG A 304 9.00 16.90 11.21
N LEU A 305 10.14 16.24 11.39
CA LEU A 305 10.54 15.61 12.64
C LEU A 305 11.62 16.41 13.36
N SER A 306 11.59 16.40 14.70
CA SER A 306 12.69 16.96 15.49
C SER A 306 13.94 16.08 15.41
N GLN A 307 15.10 16.62 15.79
CA GLN A 307 16.37 15.87 15.75
C GLN A 307 16.32 14.55 16.55
N GLN A 308 15.62 14.55 17.70
CA GLN A 308 15.44 13.34 18.51
C GLN A 308 14.53 12.31 17.83
N GLN A 309 13.52 12.77 17.07
CA GLN A 309 12.63 11.88 16.34
C GLN A 309 13.31 11.32 15.08
N ILE A 310 14.11 12.14 14.40
CA ILE A 310 14.91 11.72 13.24
C ILE A 310 15.90 10.62 13.65
N SER A 311 16.57 10.76 14.81
CA SER A 311 17.54 9.76 15.27
C SER A 311 16.92 8.37 15.51
N LEU A 312 15.60 8.28 15.74
CA LEU A 312 14.89 6.99 15.80
C LEU A 312 14.74 6.31 14.44
N VAL A 313 14.44 7.09 13.39
CA VAL A 313 14.11 6.56 12.06
C VAL A 313 15.37 6.36 11.21
N LEU A 314 16.39 7.21 11.41
CA LEU A 314 17.58 7.29 10.59
C LEU A 314 18.30 5.93 10.39
N PRO A 315 18.48 5.06 11.41
CA PRO A 315 19.13 3.76 11.20
C PRO A 315 18.39 2.89 10.18
N TYR A 316 17.05 2.85 10.23
CA TYR A 316 16.24 2.06 9.30
C TYR A 316 16.18 2.70 7.92
N PHE A 317 16.14 4.03 7.86
CA PHE A 317 16.19 4.78 6.60
C PHE A 317 17.52 4.56 5.86
N LYS A 318 18.66 4.54 6.57
CA LYS A 318 19.97 4.24 5.97
C LYS A 318 20.01 2.86 5.33
N VAL A 319 19.51 1.84 6.04
CA VAL A 319 19.45 0.49 5.47
C VAL A 319 18.52 0.44 4.26
N LEU A 320 17.36 1.11 4.31
CA LEU A 320 16.49 1.24 3.14
C LEU A 320 17.24 1.87 1.95
N TRP A 321 17.95 2.98 2.18
CA TRP A 321 18.73 3.67 1.16
C TRP A 321 19.80 2.78 0.53
N GLU A 322 20.56 2.05 1.37
CA GLU A 322 21.60 1.12 0.93
C GLU A 322 21.03 -0.06 0.12
N MET A 323 19.90 -0.62 0.55
CA MET A 323 19.26 -1.73 -0.15
C MET A 323 18.81 -1.36 -1.56
N PHE A 324 18.41 -0.11 -1.80
CA PHE A 324 18.01 0.37 -3.14
C PHE A 324 19.13 1.13 -3.88
N SER A 325 20.37 1.05 -3.38
CA SER A 325 21.51 1.79 -3.92
C SER A 325 21.92 1.33 -5.34
N PRO A 326 22.74 2.14 -6.05
CA PRO A 326 23.32 1.73 -7.33
C PRO A 326 24.22 0.49 -7.26
N GLU A 327 24.77 0.15 -6.09
CA GLU A 327 25.57 -1.07 -5.90
C GLU A 327 24.71 -2.33 -5.97
N VAL A 328 23.45 -2.24 -5.51
CA VAL A 328 22.48 -3.34 -5.56
C VAL A 328 21.73 -3.35 -6.89
N PHE A 329 21.32 -2.16 -7.36
CA PHE A 329 20.61 -1.97 -8.63
C PHE A 329 21.37 -0.98 -9.51
N PRO A 330 22.42 -1.43 -10.22
CA PRO A 330 23.11 -0.60 -11.18
C PRO A 330 22.13 -0.14 -12.26
N GLU A 331 22.36 1.04 -12.81
CA GLU A 331 21.61 1.49 -13.97
C GLU A 331 21.90 0.52 -15.11
N SER A 332 20.91 -0.28 -15.49
CA SER A 332 21.00 -1.06 -16.70
C SER A 332 21.06 -0.07 -17.87
N LEU A 333 22.23 -0.01 -18.53
CA LEU A 333 22.34 0.49 -19.90
C LEU A 333 21.17 -0.09 -20.72
N PRO A 334 20.55 0.69 -21.61
CA PRO A 334 19.42 0.24 -22.40
C PRO A 334 19.72 -1.12 -23.04
N VAL A 335 18.79 -2.05 -22.86
CA VAL A 335 18.84 -3.46 -23.29
C VAL A 335 19.06 -3.63 -24.81
N ALA A 336 19.10 -2.54 -25.57
CA ALA A 336 19.49 -2.51 -26.98
C ALA A 336 20.99 -2.84 -27.26
N ALA A 337 21.84 -2.93 -26.24
CA ALA A 337 23.29 -3.19 -26.42
C ALA A 337 23.73 -4.66 -26.24
N LEU A 338 22.82 -5.60 -25.97
CA LEU A 338 23.16 -7.02 -25.77
C LEU A 338 22.53 -8.00 -26.76
N GLU A 339 21.80 -7.50 -27.78
CA GLU A 339 21.26 -8.33 -28.87
C GLU A 339 22.06 -8.20 -30.18
N ASN A 340 23.23 -7.52 -30.19
CA ASN A 340 24.12 -7.42 -31.36
C ASN A 340 25.54 -7.97 -31.13
N SER A 341 25.72 -8.86 -30.16
CA SER A 341 26.97 -9.61 -30.02
C SER A 341 26.73 -11.01 -29.44
N ALA A 342 26.05 -11.85 -30.22
CA ALA A 342 26.23 -13.31 -30.26
C ALA A 342 25.67 -13.85 -31.58
#